data_AF-A0A7Y4W382-F1
#
_entry.id   AF-A0A7Y4W382-F1
#
_cell.length_a   1.000
_cell.length_b   1.000
_cell.length_c   1.000
_cell.angle_alpha   90.00
_cell.angle_beta   90.00
_cell.angle_gamma   90.00
#
_symmetry.space_group_name_H-M   'P 1'
#
loop_
_entity.id
_entity.type
_entity.pdbx_description
1 polymer ?
#
loop_
_entity_poly.entity_id
_entity_poly.type
_entity_poly.pdbx_seq_one_letter_code
_entity_poly.pdbx_strand_id
1 'polypeptide(L)'
;MIQRIFFTAVIMVATVSVGTAGIITNGTWSPSGCGTEPVVPVIEQSSVDAYNQSVKAINEWQQKANTYNTCLINEANADNALIAKMANEEQSRLRTAIEKIKTETMAAKAKLDSK
;
A
#
# COMPACT_ATOMS: atom_id res chain seq x y z
N MET A 1 20.42 -54.94 -3.04
CA MET A 1 19.29 -54.03 -2.78
C MET A 1 19.85 -52.61 -2.75
N ILE A 2 19.64 -51.83 -3.81
CA ILE A 2 20.15 -50.45 -3.91
C ILE A 2 18.93 -49.54 -3.77
N GLN A 3 18.73 -49.01 -2.56
CA GLN A 3 17.64 -48.11 -2.24
C GLN A 3 18.08 -46.69 -2.60
N ARG A 4 17.67 -46.22 -3.79
CA ARG A 4 17.91 -44.86 -4.26
C ARG A 4 16.99 -43.91 -3.50
N ILE A 5 17.54 -43.17 -2.54
CA ILE A 5 16.84 -42.09 -1.84
C ILE A 5 16.86 -40.87 -2.76
N PHE A 6 15.72 -40.55 -3.36
CA PHE A 6 15.50 -39.28 -4.06
C PHE A 6 15.16 -38.20 -3.02
N PHE A 7 16.10 -37.32 -2.72
CA PHE A 7 15.83 -36.08 -1.97
C PHE A 7 15.31 -35.02 -2.94
N THR A 8 13.99 -34.82 -2.95
CA THR A 8 13.36 -33.69 -3.66
C THR A 8 13.55 -32.43 -2.81
N ALA A 9 14.51 -31.58 -3.19
CA ALA A 9 14.70 -30.27 -2.57
C ALA A 9 13.58 -29.32 -3.03
N VAL A 10 12.63 -29.03 -2.13
CA VAL A 10 11.63 -27.98 -2.33
C VAL A 10 12.32 -26.63 -2.12
N ILE A 11 12.65 -25.95 -3.22
CA ILE A 11 13.13 -24.56 -3.18
C ILE A 11 11.91 -23.69 -2.89
N MET A 12 11.76 -23.29 -1.63
CA MET A 12 10.79 -22.29 -1.20
C MET A 12 11.31 -20.93 -1.68
N VAL A 13 10.82 -20.48 -2.84
CA VAL A 13 11.08 -19.11 -3.33
C VAL A 13 10.36 -18.15 -2.40
N ALA A 14 11.08 -17.60 -1.42
CA ALA A 14 10.61 -16.48 -0.64
C ALA A 14 10.49 -15.27 -1.57
N THR A 15 9.27 -14.96 -2.02
CA THR A 15 8.97 -13.68 -2.65
C THR A 15 9.23 -12.60 -1.61
N VAL A 16 10.40 -11.95 -1.70
CA VAL A 16 10.70 -10.74 -0.95
C VAL A 16 9.72 -9.69 -1.48
N SER A 17 8.59 -9.51 -0.80
CA SER A 17 7.76 -8.34 -1.01
C SER A 17 8.56 -7.15 -0.50
N VAL A 18 9.28 -6.50 -1.40
CA VAL A 18 9.82 -5.16 -1.19
C VAL A 18 8.63 -4.23 -0.98
N GLY A 19 8.14 -4.17 0.25
CA GLY A 19 7.10 -3.25 0.68
C GLY A 19 7.66 -1.84 0.59
N THR A 20 7.44 -1.21 -0.55
CA THR A 20 7.71 0.20 -0.77
C THR A 20 6.38 0.89 -0.52
N ALA A 21 6.30 1.62 0.60
CA ALA A 21 5.11 2.38 0.97
C ALA A 21 5.13 3.74 0.27
N GLY A 22 3.98 4.18 -0.21
CA GLY A 22 3.85 5.43 -0.93
C GLY A 22 4.26 6.63 -0.08
N ILE A 23 4.59 7.73 -0.75
CA ILE A 23 5.09 8.94 -0.10
C ILE A 23 4.00 10.00 -0.14
N ILE A 24 3.74 10.62 1.01
CA ILE A 24 2.90 11.82 1.10
C ILE A 24 3.82 13.04 1.22
N THR A 25 3.83 13.89 0.20
CA THR A 25 4.56 15.17 0.21
C THR A 25 3.56 16.31 0.03
N ASN A 26 3.54 17.27 0.95
CA ASN A 26 2.63 18.43 0.91
C ASN A 26 1.14 18.05 0.71
N GLY A 27 0.70 16.94 1.31
CA GLY A 27 -0.68 16.44 1.18
C GLY A 27 -0.99 15.72 -0.13
N THR A 28 0.00 15.54 -1.01
CA THR A 28 -0.12 14.73 -2.23
C THR A 28 0.55 13.38 -2.01
N TRP A 29 -0.20 12.31 -2.20
CA TRP A 29 0.33 10.94 -2.18
C TRP A 29 0.81 10.54 -3.59
N SER A 30 1.93 9.83 -3.65
CA SER A 30 2.45 9.19 -4.86
C SER A 30 2.98 7.79 -4.54
N PRO A 31 2.80 6.81 -5.44
CA PRO A 31 3.38 5.49 -5.25
C PRO A 31 4.90 5.57 -5.27
N SER A 32 5.54 4.70 -4.52
CA SER A 32 6.99 4.56 -4.41
C SER A 32 7.49 3.32 -5.15
N GLY A 33 6.66 2.28 -5.26
CA GLY A 33 7.03 0.97 -5.81
C GLY A 33 6.62 0.72 -7.25
N CYS A 34 5.69 1.51 -7.80
CA CYS A 34 5.05 1.20 -9.08
C CYS A 34 5.86 1.58 -10.32
N GLY A 35 7.02 2.21 -10.16
CA GLY A 35 7.85 2.70 -11.27
C GLY A 35 7.25 3.95 -11.90
N THR A 36 7.46 4.13 -13.21
CA THR A 36 7.01 5.32 -13.93
C THR A 36 5.63 5.12 -14.54
N GLU A 37 4.76 6.10 -14.37
CA GLU A 37 3.46 6.14 -15.02
C GLU A 37 3.62 6.14 -16.56
N PRO A 38 2.97 5.22 -17.29
CA PRO A 38 3.05 5.17 -18.75
C PRO A 38 2.42 6.41 -19.39
N VAL A 39 3.20 7.10 -20.23
CA VAL A 39 2.74 8.28 -20.97
C VAL A 39 1.64 7.92 -21.96
N VAL A 40 0.51 8.63 -21.88
CA VAL A 40 -0.62 8.44 -22.80
C VAL A 40 -0.20 8.80 -24.24
N PRO A 41 -0.36 7.89 -25.21
CA PRO A 41 0.03 8.16 -26.60
C PRO A 41 -0.92 9.15 -27.27
N VAL A 42 -0.38 9.94 -28.19
CA VAL A 42 -1.16 10.83 -29.06
C VAL A 42 -1.70 10.04 -30.25
N ILE A 43 -2.95 10.33 -30.64
CA ILE A 43 -3.61 9.70 -31.79
C ILE A 43 -3.40 10.56 -33.03
N GLU A 44 -2.61 10.04 -33.96
CA GLU A 44 -2.34 10.67 -35.24
C GLU A 44 -3.46 10.36 -36.24
N GLN A 45 -4.00 11.41 -36.86
CA GLN A 45 -5.15 11.31 -37.78
C GLN A 45 -4.84 11.84 -39.19
N SER A 46 -3.56 12.11 -39.46
CA SER A 46 -3.10 12.67 -40.74
C SER A 46 -3.20 11.68 -41.91
N SER A 47 -3.14 10.38 -41.62
CA SER A 47 -3.32 9.30 -42.60
C SER A 47 -3.75 8.00 -41.91
N VAL A 48 -4.21 7.03 -42.71
CA VAL A 48 -4.53 5.67 -42.23
C VAL A 48 -3.30 5.00 -41.61
N ASP A 49 -2.12 5.18 -42.21
CA ASP A 49 -0.87 4.60 -41.70
C ASP A 49 -0.47 5.22 -40.36
N ALA A 50 -0.61 6.54 -40.22
CA ALA A 50 -0.34 7.23 -38.96
C ALA A 50 -1.29 6.76 -37.85
N TYR A 51 -2.57 6.62 -38.15
CA TYR A 51 -3.56 6.07 -37.22
C TYR A 51 -3.23 4.63 -36.80
N ASN A 52 -2.87 3.76 -37.76
CA ASN A 52 -2.49 2.37 -37.47
C ASN A 52 -1.25 2.28 -36.54
N GLN A 53 -0.30 3.20 -36.69
CA GLN A 53 0.83 3.32 -35.76
C GLN A 53 0.38 3.75 -34.36
N SER A 54 -0.55 4.71 -34.26
CA SER A 54 -1.16 5.08 -32.97
C SER A 54 -1.89 3.91 -32.32
N VAL A 55 -2.62 3.08 -33.08
CA VAL A 55 -3.29 1.88 -32.54
C VAL A 55 -2.28 0.92 -31.90
N LYS A 56 -1.12 0.71 -32.52
CA LYS A 56 -0.05 -0.10 -31.93
C LYS A 56 0.47 0.51 -30.62
N ALA A 57 0.75 1.81 -30.62
CA ALA A 57 1.21 2.52 -29.42
C ALA A 57 0.18 2.46 -28.27
N ILE A 58 -1.11 2.58 -28.59
CA ILE A 58 -2.22 2.43 -27.63
C ILE A 58 -2.21 1.03 -27.01
N ASN A 59 -2.08 -0.02 -27.82
CA ASN A 59 -2.09 -1.39 -27.30
C ASN A 59 -0.91 -1.65 -26.34
N GLU A 60 0.28 -1.15 -26.67
CA GLU A 60 1.45 -1.24 -25.80
C GLU A 60 1.28 -0.41 -24.52
N TRP A 61 0.73 0.80 -24.64
CA TRP A 61 0.42 1.65 -23.50
C TRP A 61 -0.61 1.01 -22.56
N GLN A 62 -1.69 0.44 -23.09
CA GLN A 62 -2.75 -0.21 -22.29
C GLN A 62 -2.20 -1.32 -21.40
N GLN A 63 -1.30 -2.15 -21.93
CA GLN A 63 -0.69 -3.21 -21.14
C GLN A 63 0.12 -2.64 -19.97
N LYS A 64 0.98 -1.65 -20.24
CA LYS A 64 1.79 -0.98 -19.21
C LYS A 64 0.93 -0.24 -18.19
N ALA A 65 -0.11 0.46 -18.66
CA ALA A 65 -1.04 1.22 -17.83
C ALA A 65 -1.81 0.30 -16.88
N ASN A 66 -2.26 -0.87 -17.35
CA ASN A 66 -2.92 -1.86 -16.50
C ASN A 66 -1.98 -2.42 -15.42
N THR A 67 -0.73 -2.72 -15.76
CA THR A 67 0.28 -3.15 -14.78
C THR A 67 0.53 -2.07 -13.73
N TYR A 68 0.76 -0.82 -14.18
CA TYR A 68 0.99 0.31 -13.28
C TYR A 68 -0.22 0.56 -12.37
N ASN A 69 -1.43 0.63 -12.93
CA ASN A 69 -2.66 0.86 -12.18
C ASN A 69 -2.95 -0.25 -11.16
N THR A 70 -2.65 -1.51 -11.50
CA THR A 70 -2.77 -2.62 -10.55
C THR A 70 -1.83 -2.44 -9.36
N CYS A 71 -0.58 -2.06 -9.61
CA CYS A 71 0.35 -1.73 -8.54
C CYS A 71 -0.16 -0.55 -7.70
N LEU A 72 -0.57 0.54 -8.36
CA LEU A 72 -1.06 1.76 -7.73
C LEU A 72 -2.21 1.46 -6.74
N ILE A 73 -3.18 0.66 -7.17
CA ILE A 73 -4.32 0.24 -6.35
C ILE A 73 -3.85 -0.57 -5.14
N ASN A 74 -2.93 -1.52 -5.34
CA ASN A 74 -2.44 -2.37 -4.26
C ASN A 74 -1.68 -1.57 -3.20
N GLU A 75 -0.77 -0.69 -3.63
CA GLU A 75 0.02 0.17 -2.74
C GLU A 75 -0.88 1.16 -1.99
N ALA A 76 -1.80 1.84 -2.69
CA ALA A 76 -2.74 2.77 -2.07
C ALA A 76 -3.62 2.10 -1.01
N ASN A 77 -4.11 0.90 -1.28
CA ASN A 77 -4.93 0.16 -0.31
C ASN A 77 -4.12 -0.27 0.91
N ALA A 78 -2.88 -0.71 0.72
CA ALA A 78 -1.98 -1.08 1.81
C ALA A 78 -1.66 0.14 2.70
N ASP A 79 -1.33 1.27 2.08
CA ASP A 79 -1.04 2.53 2.78
C ASP A 79 -2.25 3.04 3.56
N ASN A 80 -3.43 3.05 2.94
CA ASN A 80 -4.67 3.46 3.60
C ASN A 80 -4.97 2.60 4.83
N ALA A 81 -4.81 1.29 4.71
CA ALA A 81 -5.02 0.37 5.83
C ALA A 81 -4.01 0.61 6.96
N LEU A 82 -2.73 0.84 6.61
CA LEU A 82 -1.68 1.11 7.58
C LEU A 82 -1.90 2.45 8.30
N ILE A 83 -2.21 3.52 7.56
CA ILE A 83 -2.50 4.85 8.12
C ILE A 83 -3.69 4.77 9.06
N ALA A 84 -4.80 4.15 8.63
CA ALA A 84 -5.98 4.00 9.46
C ALA A 84 -5.68 3.23 10.75
N LYS A 85 -4.91 2.14 10.65
CA LYS A 85 -4.47 1.36 11.81
C LYS A 85 -3.65 2.23 12.78
N MET A 86 -2.60 2.90 12.31
CA MET A 86 -1.72 3.73 13.15
C MET A 86 -2.48 4.89 13.80
N ALA A 87 -3.36 5.56 13.06
CA ALA A 87 -4.18 6.64 13.59
C ALA A 87 -5.14 6.16 14.69
N ASN A 88 -5.75 4.99 14.50
CA ASN A 88 -6.64 4.39 15.51
C ASN A 88 -5.87 3.92 16.75
N GLU A 89 -4.68 3.35 16.58
CA GLU A 89 -3.80 2.95 17.69
C GLU A 89 -3.42 4.17 18.55
N GLU A 90 -3.03 5.28 17.92
CA GLU A 90 -2.68 6.51 18.64
C GLU A 90 -3.90 7.12 19.37
N GLN A 91 -5.07 7.14 18.73
CA GLN A 91 -6.32 7.56 19.39
C GLN A 91 -6.66 6.68 20.60
N SER A 92 -6.49 5.36 20.46
CA SER A 92 -6.76 4.39 21.54
C SER A 92 -5.80 4.58 22.72
N ARG A 93 -4.51 4.79 22.42
CA ARG A 93 -3.48 5.09 23.42
C ARG A 93 -3.85 6.33 24.24
N LEU A 94 -4.25 7.41 23.58
CA LEU A 94 -4.63 8.65 24.25
C LEU A 94 -5.92 8.48 25.07
N ARG A 95 -6.94 7.81 24.52
CA ARG A 95 -8.19 7.53 25.26
C ARG A 95 -7.92 6.74 26.55
N THR A 96 -7.03 5.76 26.48
CA THR A 96 -6.64 4.94 27.65
C THR A 96 -6.00 5.80 28.74
N ALA A 97 -5.09 6.71 28.36
CA ALA A 97 -4.46 7.63 29.30
C ALA A 97 -5.48 8.57 29.96
N ILE A 98 -6.41 9.11 29.19
CA ILE A 98 -7.49 9.98 29.69
C ILE A 98 -8.35 9.25 30.72
N GLU A 99 -8.81 8.03 30.40
CA GLU A 99 -9.68 7.28 31.32
C GLU A 99 -8.96 6.86 32.60
N LYS A 100 -7.65 6.54 32.50
CA LYS A 100 -6.81 6.27 33.66
C LYS A 100 -6.77 7.46 34.62
N ILE A 101 -6.42 8.66 34.12
CA ILE A 101 -6.33 9.87 34.96
C ILE A 101 -7.68 10.22 35.58
N LYS A 102 -8.77 10.10 34.81
CA LYS A 102 -10.13 10.31 35.33
C LYS A 102 -10.43 9.36 36.48
N THR A 103 -10.15 8.07 36.33
CA THR A 103 -10.37 7.06 37.37
C THR A 103 -9.54 7.34 38.62
N GLU A 104 -8.24 7.64 38.46
CA GLU A 104 -7.34 7.96 39.58
C GLU A 104 -7.79 9.22 40.32
N THR A 105 -8.25 10.25 39.60
CA THR A 105 -8.77 11.49 40.19
C THR A 105 -10.06 11.25 40.98
N MET A 106 -10.99 10.46 40.43
CA MET A 106 -12.22 10.08 41.12
C MET A 106 -11.92 9.29 42.41
N ALA A 107 -10.99 8.33 42.36
CA ALA A 107 -10.58 7.57 43.52
C ALA A 107 -9.92 8.45 44.60
N ALA A 108 -9.05 9.38 44.20
CA ALA A 108 -8.43 10.34 45.10
C ALA A 108 -9.47 11.25 45.77
N LYS A 109 -10.43 11.78 45.00
CA LYS A 109 -11.53 12.60 45.52
C LYS A 109 -12.38 11.83 46.53
N ALA A 110 -12.82 10.61 46.20
CA ALA A 110 -13.62 9.80 47.10
C ALA A 110 -12.91 9.53 48.44
N LYS A 111 -11.58 9.30 48.40
CA LYS A 111 -10.75 9.11 49.61
C LYS A 111 -10.63 10.37 50.46
N LEU A 112 -10.64 11.56 49.84
CA LEU A 112 -10.61 12.83 50.55
C LEU A 112 -11.98 13.18 51.16
N ASP A 113 -13.06 12.93 50.43
CA ASP A 113 -14.43 13.19 50.90
C ASP A 113 -14.85 12.26 52.06
N SER A 114 -14.17 11.10 52.23
CA SER A 114 -14.41 10.15 53.32
C SER A 114 -13.58 10.39 54.58
N LYS A 115 -12.81 11.48 54.65
CA LYS A 115 -12.05 11.90 55.83
C LYS A 115 -12.77 13.01 56.57
#